data_AF-A0A4S8S1P1-F1
#
_entry.id   AF-A0A4S8S1P1-F1
#
_cell.length_a   1.000
_cell.length_b   1.000
_cell.length_c   1.000
_cell.angle_alpha   90.00
_cell.angle_beta   90.00
_cell.angle_gamma   90.00
#
_symmetry.space_group_name_H-M   'P 1'
#
loop_
_entity.id
_entity.type
_entity.pdbx_description
1 polymer ?
#
loop_
_entity_poly.entity_id
_entity_poly.type
_entity_poly.pdbx_seq_one_letter_code
_entity_poly.pdbx_strand_id
1 'polypeptide(L)'
;MKKAVFFFFGMLLLSCGEKVVEKPENLIPKEKMVDILHDLSLLNATKAAFGSKFKESGIDVMDFLYEKYQIDSVQFVESDLYYASIPLEYQSIYEKVEERIDNRKNIMENISKQKNDSIKEVQLRLRDSIKAKREENKPTEP
;
A
#
# COMPACT_ATOMS: atom_id res chain seq x y z
N MET A 1 13.21 -2.56 -55.01
CA MET A 1 13.05 -1.80 -53.75
C MET A 1 11.61 -1.81 -53.23
N LYS A 2 10.58 -1.46 -54.03
CA LYS A 2 9.16 -1.46 -53.60
C LYS A 2 8.65 -2.81 -53.05
N LYS A 3 9.06 -3.93 -53.67
CA LYS A 3 8.67 -5.29 -53.23
C LYS A 3 9.31 -5.70 -51.90
N ALA A 4 10.52 -5.23 -51.61
CA ALA A 4 11.20 -5.49 -50.34
C ALA A 4 10.57 -4.70 -49.19
N VAL A 5 10.12 -3.47 -49.46
CA VAL A 5 9.37 -2.64 -48.49
C VAL A 5 8.02 -3.28 -48.17
N PHE A 6 7.30 -3.80 -49.17
CA PHE A 6 6.05 -4.53 -48.94
C PHE A 6 6.26 -5.83 -48.14
N PHE A 7 7.35 -6.56 -48.39
CA PHE A 7 7.71 -7.75 -47.64
C PHE A 7 8.04 -7.43 -46.16
N PHE A 8 8.82 -6.37 -45.93
CA PHE A 8 9.16 -5.91 -44.58
C PHE A 8 7.93 -5.38 -43.82
N PHE A 9 7.02 -4.68 -44.51
CA PHE A 9 5.76 -4.22 -43.93
C PHE A 9 4.80 -5.38 -43.61
N GLY A 10 4.78 -6.44 -44.42
CA GLY A 10 4.04 -7.66 -44.13
C GLY A 10 4.58 -8.43 -42.91
N MET A 11 5.90 -8.42 -42.71
CA MET A 11 6.55 -9.09 -41.56
C MET A 11 6.26 -8.37 -40.23
N LEU A 12 6.07 -7.05 -40.25
CA LEU A 12 5.62 -6.26 -39.09
C LEU A 12 4.20 -6.62 -38.63
N LEU A 13 3.34 -7.10 -39.53
CA LEU A 13 1.96 -7.51 -39.19
C LEU A 13 1.89 -8.90 -38.52
N LEU A 14 2.94 -9.73 -38.64
CA LEU A 14 3.08 -10.99 -37.90
C LEU A 14 3.62 -10.79 -36.48
N SER A 15 4.07 -9.59 -36.13
CA SER A 15 4.47 -9.23 -34.76
C SER A 15 3.27 -8.93 -33.85
N CYS A 16 2.09 -9.47 -34.17
CA CYS A 16 0.92 -9.43 -33.31
C CYS A 16 1.22 -10.28 -32.09
N GLY A 17 1.49 -9.61 -30.96
CA GLY A 17 2.05 -10.18 -29.74
C GLY A 17 1.26 -11.39 -29.26
N GLU A 18 1.87 -12.56 -29.40
CA GLU A 18 1.41 -13.77 -28.75
C GLU A 18 1.38 -13.53 -27.23
N LYS A 19 0.35 -14.05 -26.56
CA LYS A 19 0.28 -13.97 -25.10
C LYS A 19 1.50 -14.69 -24.54
N VAL A 20 2.44 -13.94 -23.99
CA VAL A 20 3.73 -14.46 -23.48
C VAL A 20 3.50 -15.47 -22.36
N VAL A 21 2.40 -15.31 -21.61
CA VAL A 21 2.00 -16.19 -20.52
C VAL A 21 0.53 -16.56 -20.69
N GLU A 22 0.23 -17.85 -20.63
CA GLU A 22 -1.13 -18.36 -20.65
C GLU A 22 -1.85 -18.07 -19.32
N LYS A 23 -3.18 -17.95 -19.36
CA LYS A 23 -3.97 -17.72 -18.16
C LYS A 23 -4.03 -19.01 -17.34
N PRO A 24 -3.55 -19.05 -16.08
CA PRO A 24 -3.62 -20.25 -15.26
C PRO A 24 -5.08 -20.56 -14.89
N GLU A 25 -5.42 -21.85 -14.77
CA GLU A 25 -6.78 -22.30 -14.44
C GLU A 25 -7.21 -21.83 -13.05
N ASN A 26 -6.27 -21.79 -12.11
CA ASN A 26 -6.42 -21.38 -10.72
C ASN A 26 -6.05 -19.90 -10.49
N LEU A 27 -6.16 -19.02 -11.49
CA LEU A 27 -5.80 -17.61 -11.36
C LEU A 27 -6.42 -16.93 -10.13
N ILE A 28 -5.59 -16.31 -9.29
CA ILE A 28 -6.03 -15.46 -8.18
C ILE A 28 -6.78 -14.26 -8.77
N PRO A 29 -8.05 -14.00 -8.38
CA PRO A 29 -8.79 -12.85 -8.87
C PRO A 29 -8.07 -11.53 -8.58
N LYS A 30 -8.16 -10.57 -9.50
CA LYS A 30 -7.45 -9.29 -9.42
C LYS A 30 -7.62 -8.56 -8.09
N GLU A 31 -8.85 -8.44 -7.59
CA GLU A 31 -9.10 -7.77 -6.31
C GLU A 31 -8.49 -8.53 -5.12
N LYS A 32 -8.48 -9.87 -5.17
CA LYS A 32 -7.80 -10.70 -4.16
C LYS A 32 -6.28 -10.52 -4.25
N MET A 33 -5.72 -10.36 -5.45
CA MET A 33 -4.29 -10.04 -5.63
C MET A 33 -3.94 -8.65 -5.05
N VAL A 34 -4.82 -7.65 -5.22
CA VAL A 34 -4.66 -6.34 -4.55
C VAL A 34 -4.62 -6.51 -3.03
N ASP A 35 -5.51 -7.33 -2.45
CA ASP A 35 -5.50 -7.60 -1.01
C ASP A 35 -4.19 -8.26 -0.56
N ILE A 36 -3.74 -9.30 -1.28
CA ILE A 36 -2.51 -10.04 -0.99
C ILE A 36 -1.29 -9.11 -1.04
N LEU A 37 -1.14 -8.33 -2.11
CA LEU A 37 0.01 -7.45 -2.30
C LEU A 37 0.01 -6.27 -1.32
N HIS A 38 -1.17 -5.76 -0.94
CA HIS A 38 -1.29 -4.78 0.14
C HIS A 38 -0.76 -5.34 1.47
N ASP A 39 -1.19 -6.55 1.84
CA ASP A 39 -0.77 -7.15 3.11
C ASP A 39 0.68 -7.62 3.10
N LEU A 40 1.16 -8.12 1.96
CA LEU A 40 2.58 -8.40 1.73
C LEU A 40 3.43 -7.13 1.94
N SER A 41 2.99 -6.01 1.39
CA SER A 41 3.68 -4.71 1.55
C SER A 41 3.73 -4.28 3.01
N LEU A 42 2.61 -4.42 3.74
CA LEU A 42 2.54 -4.08 5.16
C LEU A 42 3.42 -4.99 6.03
N LEU A 43 3.39 -6.31 5.78
CA LEU A 43 4.19 -7.28 6.51
C LEU A 43 5.69 -7.07 6.25
N ASN A 44 6.08 -6.81 5.00
CA ASN A 44 7.46 -6.50 4.66
C ASN A 44 7.94 -5.19 5.30
N ALA A 45 7.11 -4.13 5.28
CA ALA A 45 7.43 -2.88 5.97
C ALA A 45 7.57 -3.10 7.49
N THR A 46 6.69 -3.91 8.09
CA THR A 46 6.74 -4.24 9.51
C THR A 46 8.00 -5.03 9.86
N LYS A 47 8.34 -6.04 9.05
CA LYS A 47 9.57 -6.83 9.19
C LYS A 47 10.82 -5.96 9.08
N ALA A 48 10.84 -5.02 8.14
CA ALA A 48 11.94 -4.07 7.98
C ALA A 48 12.06 -3.12 9.17
N ALA A 49 10.94 -2.59 9.68
CA ALA A 49 10.91 -1.64 10.79
C ALA A 49 11.20 -2.28 12.15
N PHE A 50 10.79 -3.53 12.38
CA PHE A 50 10.80 -4.17 13.70
C PHE A 50 11.54 -5.52 13.70
N GLY A 51 12.60 -5.66 12.91
CA GLY A 51 13.26 -6.95 12.61
C GLY A 51 13.44 -7.94 13.76
N SER A 52 13.89 -7.52 14.95
CA SER A 52 14.03 -8.42 16.11
C SER A 52 12.67 -8.91 16.62
N LYS A 53 11.74 -8.00 16.92
CA LYS A 53 10.39 -8.32 17.38
C LYS A 53 9.59 -9.11 16.35
N PHE A 54 9.79 -8.83 15.06
CA PHE A 54 9.16 -9.58 13.99
C PHE A 54 9.67 -11.02 13.96
N LYS A 55 10.99 -11.25 14.11
CA LYS A 55 11.55 -12.61 14.22
C LYS A 55 11.02 -13.36 15.44
N GLU A 56 10.90 -12.68 16.59
CA GLU A 56 10.35 -13.25 17.82
C GLU A 56 8.88 -13.72 17.66
N SER A 57 8.12 -13.10 16.75
CA SER A 57 6.75 -13.54 16.47
C SER A 57 6.66 -14.92 15.81
N GLY A 58 7.76 -15.41 15.22
CA GLY A 58 7.77 -16.68 14.47
C GLY A 58 7.00 -16.66 13.15
N ILE A 59 6.51 -15.50 12.72
CA ILE A 59 5.72 -15.37 11.49
C ILE A 59 6.66 -15.43 10.27
N ASP A 60 6.43 -16.40 9.40
CA ASP A 60 6.85 -16.32 8.01
C ASP A 60 5.79 -15.57 7.19
N VAL A 61 6.25 -14.60 6.39
CA VAL A 61 5.36 -13.69 5.66
C VAL A 61 4.55 -14.42 4.59
N MET A 62 5.18 -15.31 3.83
CA MET A 62 4.50 -15.99 2.73
C MET A 62 3.58 -17.08 3.25
N ASP A 63 4.02 -17.86 4.24
CA ASP A 63 3.17 -18.89 4.86
C ASP A 63 1.91 -18.27 5.46
N PHE A 64 2.04 -17.14 6.16
CA PHE A 64 0.90 -16.41 6.71
C PHE A 64 -0.08 -15.95 5.62
N LEU A 65 0.43 -15.43 4.49
CA LEU A 65 -0.41 -14.98 3.38
C LEU A 65 -1.13 -16.14 2.70
N TYR A 66 -0.44 -17.27 2.50
CA TYR A 66 -1.04 -18.49 1.93
C TYR A 66 -2.20 -18.99 2.78
N GLU A 67 -2.01 -19.06 4.10
CA GLU A 67 -3.08 -19.45 5.03
C GLU A 67 -4.23 -18.44 5.03
N LYS A 68 -3.93 -17.14 5.17
CA LYS A 68 -4.94 -16.08 5.25
C LYS A 68 -5.83 -16.02 4.01
N TYR A 69 -5.25 -16.16 2.83
CA TYR A 69 -5.96 -16.03 1.56
C TYR A 69 -6.41 -17.37 0.99
N GLN A 70 -6.11 -18.51 1.62
CA GLN A 70 -6.42 -19.84 1.11
C GLN A 70 -5.90 -20.03 -0.32
N ILE A 71 -4.60 -19.77 -0.50
CA ILE A 71 -3.87 -19.97 -1.76
C ILE A 71 -2.61 -20.77 -1.47
N ASP A 72 -2.03 -21.40 -2.48
CA ASP A 72 -0.71 -22.02 -2.39
C ASP A 72 0.36 -21.21 -3.12
N SER A 73 1.62 -21.61 -2.95
CA SER A 73 2.77 -20.93 -3.53
C SER A 73 2.80 -20.98 -5.06
N VAL A 74 2.34 -22.09 -5.65
CA VAL A 74 2.30 -22.26 -7.11
C VAL A 74 1.23 -21.34 -7.70
N GLN A 75 0.03 -21.37 -7.13
CA GLN A 75 -1.07 -20.50 -7.51
C GLN A 75 -0.67 -19.02 -7.44
N PHE A 76 0.05 -18.61 -6.39
CA PHE A 76 0.54 -17.23 -6.27
C PHE A 76 1.52 -16.88 -7.38
N VAL A 77 2.56 -17.69 -7.60
CA VAL A 77 3.61 -17.42 -8.59
C VAL A 77 3.06 -17.40 -10.01
N GLU A 78 2.18 -18.36 -10.36
CA GLU A 78 1.56 -18.42 -11.68
C GLU A 78 0.63 -17.22 -11.93
N SER A 79 -0.11 -16.81 -10.89
CA SER A 79 -1.00 -15.64 -10.99
C SER A 79 -0.21 -14.34 -11.10
N ASP A 80 0.86 -14.17 -10.31
CA ASP A 80 1.74 -13.00 -10.37
C ASP A 80 2.42 -12.91 -11.74
N LEU A 81 2.94 -14.04 -12.26
CA LEU A 81 3.54 -14.11 -13.59
C LEU A 81 2.54 -13.76 -14.71
N TYR A 82 1.31 -14.27 -14.62
CA TYR A 82 0.26 -13.94 -15.57
C TYR A 82 -0.03 -12.43 -15.58
N TYR A 83 -0.22 -11.81 -14.41
CA TYR A 83 -0.47 -10.37 -14.33
C TYR A 83 0.74 -9.56 -14.81
N ALA A 84 1.96 -9.95 -14.44
CA ALA A 84 3.19 -9.29 -14.89
C ALA A 84 3.36 -9.32 -16.42
N SER A 85 2.78 -10.31 -17.11
CA SER A 85 2.76 -10.37 -18.58
C SER A 85 1.82 -9.36 -19.24
N ILE A 86 0.93 -8.72 -18.47
CA ILE A 86 -0.06 -7.73 -18.92
C ILE A 86 0.19 -6.40 -18.19
N PRO A 87 1.11 -5.54 -18.68
CA PRO A 87 1.60 -4.39 -17.92
C PRO A 87 0.52 -3.44 -17.40
N LEU A 88 -0.50 -3.13 -18.20
CA LEU A 88 -1.60 -2.24 -17.78
C LEU A 88 -2.46 -2.87 -16.68
N GLU A 89 -2.68 -4.19 -16.72
CA GLU A 89 -3.41 -4.87 -15.65
C GLU A 89 -2.58 -4.89 -14.36
N TYR A 90 -1.28 -5.21 -14.46
CA TYR A 90 -0.40 -5.24 -13.29
C TYR A 90 -0.23 -3.88 -12.64
N GLN A 91 -0.02 -2.83 -13.46
CA GLN A 91 0.02 -1.45 -12.99
C GLN A 91 -1.24 -1.10 -12.19
N SER A 92 -2.42 -1.40 -12.72
CA SER A 92 -3.67 -1.10 -12.03
C SER A 92 -3.89 -1.90 -10.73
N ILE A 93 -3.21 -3.03 -10.54
CA ILE A 93 -3.19 -3.74 -9.25
C ILE A 93 -2.38 -2.93 -8.25
N TYR A 94 -1.17 -2.50 -8.61
CA TYR A 94 -0.30 -1.72 -7.73
C TYR A 94 -0.86 -0.32 -7.42
N GLU A 95 -1.47 0.36 -8.39
CA GLU A 95 -2.14 1.65 -8.14
C GLU A 95 -3.24 1.53 -7.09
N LYS A 96 -4.03 0.44 -7.11
CA LYS A 96 -5.03 0.16 -6.08
C LYS A 96 -4.42 -0.17 -4.72
N VAL A 97 -3.28 -0.86 -4.70
CA VAL A 97 -2.52 -1.13 -3.46
C VAL A 97 -2.05 0.20 -2.85
N GLU A 98 -1.45 1.07 -3.66
CA GLU A 98 -0.99 2.40 -3.26
C GLU A 98 -2.15 3.25 -2.74
N GLU A 99 -3.27 3.33 -3.47
CA GLU A 99 -4.46 4.07 -3.07
C GLU A 99 -4.96 3.65 -1.68
N ARG A 100 -4.98 2.35 -1.39
CA ARG A 100 -5.40 1.82 -0.08
C ARG A 100 -4.43 2.21 1.03
N ILE A 101 -3.14 2.17 0.77
CA ILE A 101 -2.10 2.58 1.73
C ILE A 101 -2.23 4.07 2.01
N ASP A 102 -2.36 4.89 0.98
CA ASP A 102 -2.49 6.35 1.10
C ASP A 102 -3.77 6.76 1.83
N ASN A 103 -4.90 6.11 1.54
CA ASN A 103 -6.14 6.36 2.25
C ASN A 103 -5.98 6.09 3.75
N ARG A 104 -5.37 4.95 4.13
CA ARG A 104 -5.10 4.62 5.54
C ARG A 104 -4.16 5.64 6.19
N LYS A 105 -3.10 6.03 5.49
CA LYS A 105 -2.15 7.05 5.95
C LYS A 105 -2.86 8.39 6.21
N ASN A 106 -3.67 8.85 5.28
CA ASN A 106 -4.41 10.11 5.39
C ASN A 106 -5.38 10.09 6.58
N ILE A 107 -6.08 8.98 6.79
CA ILE A 107 -6.95 8.79 7.96
C ILE A 107 -6.14 8.92 9.26
N MET A 108 -4.98 8.25 9.35
CA MET A 108 -4.12 8.29 10.53
C MET A 108 -3.56 9.70 10.79
N GLU A 109 -3.13 10.41 9.74
CA GLU A 109 -2.64 11.78 9.84
C GLU A 109 -3.74 12.74 10.32
N ASN A 110 -4.96 12.60 9.81
CA ASN A 110 -6.10 13.42 10.21
C ASN A 110 -6.47 13.19 11.69
N ILE A 111 -6.49 11.93 12.14
CA ILE A 111 -6.72 11.59 13.56
C ILE A 111 -5.63 12.21 14.44
N SER A 112 -4.36 12.13 14.02
CA SER A 112 -3.23 12.72 14.75
C SER A 112 -3.34 14.24 14.85
N LYS A 113 -3.68 14.92 13.74
CA LYS A 113 -3.91 16.38 13.71
C LYS A 113 -5.03 16.79 14.65
N GLN A 114 -6.20 16.15 14.57
CA GLN A 114 -7.33 16.45 15.45
C GLN A 114 -6.98 16.28 16.93
N LYS A 115 -6.25 15.22 17.28
CA LYS A 115 -5.79 15.00 18.65
C LYS A 115 -4.85 16.11 19.12
N ASN A 116 -3.89 16.50 18.28
CA ASN A 116 -2.93 17.55 18.62
C ASN A 116 -3.61 18.91 18.77
N ASP A 117 -4.57 19.24 17.91
CA ASP A 117 -5.34 20.47 17.98
C ASP A 117 -6.17 20.53 19.27
N SER A 118 -6.83 19.43 19.64
CA SER A 118 -7.56 19.31 20.91
C SER A 118 -6.65 19.50 22.12
N ILE A 119 -5.47 18.86 22.13
CA ILE A 119 -4.48 19.01 23.22
C ILE A 119 -4.00 20.47 23.30
N LYS A 120 -3.71 21.10 22.16
CA LYS A 120 -3.27 22.49 22.09
C LYS A 120 -4.34 23.43 22.62
N GLU A 121 -5.60 23.21 22.28
CA GLU A 121 -6.72 24.01 22.78
C GLU A 121 -6.84 23.92 24.31
N VAL A 122 -6.76 22.72 24.87
CA VAL A 122 -6.77 22.51 26.33
C VAL A 122 -5.58 23.22 26.99
N GLN A 123 -4.38 23.12 26.42
CA GLN A 123 -3.19 23.79 26.93
C GLN A 123 -3.32 25.31 26.92
N LEU A 124 -3.91 25.90 25.87
CA LEU A 124 -4.17 27.33 25.78
C LEU A 124 -5.14 27.78 26.87
N ARG A 125 -6.27 27.09 27.04
CA ARG A 125 -7.26 27.41 28.10
C ARG A 125 -6.67 27.36 29.51
N LEU A 126 -5.83 26.36 29.79
CA LEU A 126 -5.15 26.25 31.08
C LEU A 126 -4.19 27.43 31.30
N ARG A 127 -3.42 27.81 30.27
CA ARG A 127 -2.50 28.95 30.33
C ARG A 127 -3.24 30.25 30.61
N ASP A 128 -4.34 30.49 29.90
CA ASP A 128 -5.15 31.70 30.07
C ASP A 128 -5.78 31.76 31.46
N SER A 129 -6.27 30.62 31.96
CA SER A 129 -6.80 30.50 33.33
C SER A 129 -5.75 30.79 34.40
N ILE A 130 -4.51 30.28 34.23
CA ILE A 130 -3.39 30.56 35.14
C ILE A 130 -3.01 32.04 35.09
N LYS A 131 -3.00 32.65 33.90
CA LYS A 131 -2.68 34.06 33.72
C LYS A 131 -3.72 34.95 34.41
N ALA A 132 -5.01 34.70 34.18
CA ALA A 132 -6.10 35.44 34.82
C ALA A 132 -6.00 35.36 36.35
N LYS A 133 -5.77 34.17 36.91
CA LYS A 133 -5.60 34.00 38.36
C LYS A 133 -4.36 34.73 38.91
N ARG A 134 -3.27 34.82 38.14
CA ARG A 134 -2.08 35.60 38.55
C ARG A 134 -2.34 37.11 38.54
N GLU A 135 -3.15 37.59 37.60
CA GLU A 135 -3.53 39.00 37.52
C GLU A 135 -4.48 39.40 38.66
N GLU A 136 -5.41 38.52 39.05
CA GLU A 136 -6.31 38.71 40.20
C GLU A 136 -5.54 38.77 41.54
N ASN A 137 -4.49 37.96 41.70
CA ASN A 137 -3.68 37.92 42.93
C ASN A 137 -2.57 38.99 42.97
N LYS A 138 -2.55 39.95 42.05
CA LYS A 138 -1.53 41.00 42.03
C LYS A 138 -1.83 42.00 43.16
N PRO A 139 -0.91 42.24 44.11
CA PRO A 139 -1.16 43.16 45.22
C PRO A 139 -1.46 44.55 44.67
N THR A 140 -2.53 45.19 45.16
CA THR A 140 -2.82 46.60 44.89
C THR A 140 -1.69 47.44 45.43
N GLU A 141 -0.97 48.11 44.51
CA GLU A 141 0.08 49.07 44.84
C GLU A 141 -0.52 50.21 45.68
N PRO A 142 0.09 50.58 46.82
CA PRO A 142 -0.38 51.69 47.66
C PRO A 142 -0.17 53.07 47.03
#